data_AF-A0A7R9LIF5-F1
#
_entry.id   AF-A0A7R9LIF5-F1
#
_cell.length_a   1.000
_cell.length_b   1.000
_cell.length_c   1.000
_cell.angle_alpha   90.00
_cell.angle_beta   90.00
_cell.angle_gamma   90.00
#
_symmetry.space_group_name_H-M   'P 1'
#
loop_
_entity.id
_entity.type
_entity.pdbx_description
1 polymer ?
#
loop_
_entity_poly.entity_id
_entity_poly.type
_entity_poly.pdbx_seq_one_letter_code
_entity_poly.pdbx_strand_id
1 'polypeptide(L)'
;MSNILIVNGAKQFAHSNGELNDTLTALGEDVLSDLGHRVKVTRTDADYDAQEEVEKYLWADVVIYQMPGWWMGAPWTMKKYIDDVFTTGHGSLYANDGRSRSDAAKKYGSGGLIQGKKYMLSLTWNAPLQAFDDPEQFFHGVGVDGVYLPFHKANQFLGMQSLETFIVNDHHKLRNMNRHIVNIYSSFLLKQIGILNISFKKFKESKMLTIVAEIRAYPNGLHKDKIIQAFKKITPIVLQEQGCHGYQLLVDAGVDVSYQSKDSDLIVMLEKWESIEHLNAHLQTVHMQAYQLEVKEHVADVKIRILEQGF
;
A
#
# COMPACT_ATOMS: atom_id res chain seq x y z
N MET A 1 7.13 2.07 -18.69
CA MET A 1 6.06 1.13 -18.30
C MET A 1 6.61 -0.27 -18.51
N SER A 2 6.52 -1.11 -17.49
CA SER A 2 7.15 -2.44 -17.48
C SER A 2 6.07 -3.53 -17.36
N ASN A 3 6.37 -4.72 -17.85
CA ASN A 3 5.58 -5.91 -17.60
C ASN A 3 6.04 -6.56 -16.28
N ILE A 4 5.11 -6.89 -15.40
CA ILE A 4 5.40 -7.43 -14.08
C ILE A 4 4.63 -8.73 -13.88
N LEU A 5 5.35 -9.79 -13.51
CA LEU A 5 4.76 -11.05 -13.07
C LEU A 5 4.82 -11.10 -11.54
N ILE A 6 3.68 -11.27 -10.88
CA ILE A 6 3.61 -11.57 -9.45
C ILE A 6 3.35 -13.07 -9.29
N VAL A 7 4.29 -13.78 -8.68
CA VAL A 7 4.17 -15.20 -8.33
C VAL A 7 3.77 -15.29 -6.86
N ASN A 8 2.50 -15.62 -6.61
CA ASN A 8 1.90 -15.72 -5.29
C ASN A 8 2.04 -17.15 -4.74
N GLY A 9 2.89 -17.28 -3.72
CA GLY A 9 3.15 -18.50 -2.95
C GLY A 9 2.22 -18.73 -1.77
N ALA A 10 1.11 -18.01 -1.67
CA ALA A 10 0.09 -18.26 -0.65
C ALA A 10 -0.41 -19.71 -0.72
N LYS A 11 -0.48 -20.34 0.44
CA LYS A 11 -1.02 -21.69 0.60
C LYS A 11 -1.72 -21.79 1.95
N GLN A 12 -2.92 -22.36 1.95
CA GLN A 12 -3.58 -22.75 3.19
C GLN A 12 -3.00 -24.09 3.66
N PHE A 13 -2.36 -24.10 4.83
CA PHE A 13 -1.77 -25.31 5.40
C PHE A 13 -1.47 -25.12 6.90
N ALA A 14 -1.92 -26.09 7.71
CA ALA A 14 -1.77 -26.08 9.17
C ALA A 14 -2.19 -24.71 9.78
N HIS A 15 -1.25 -23.97 10.36
CA HIS A 15 -1.50 -22.66 10.99
C HIS A 15 -1.43 -21.46 10.03
N SER A 16 -1.07 -21.68 8.77
CA SER A 16 -1.00 -20.64 7.73
C SER A 16 -2.29 -20.62 6.90
N ASN A 17 -3.05 -19.53 6.96
CA ASN A 17 -4.26 -19.34 6.15
C ASN A 17 -3.98 -18.78 4.75
N GLY A 18 -2.76 -18.29 4.47
CA GLY A 18 -2.40 -17.68 3.17
C GLY A 18 -2.90 -16.26 2.95
N GLU A 19 -3.92 -15.82 3.70
CA GLU A 19 -4.63 -14.53 3.55
C GLU A 19 -3.71 -13.30 3.42
N LEU A 20 -2.63 -13.22 4.20
CA LEU A 20 -1.72 -12.07 4.13
C LEU A 20 -0.98 -11.98 2.79
N ASN A 21 -0.54 -13.13 2.24
CA ASN A 21 0.14 -13.17 0.95
C ASN A 21 -0.83 -12.89 -0.20
N ASP A 22 -2.07 -13.39 -0.11
CA ASP A 22 -3.13 -13.05 -1.06
C ASP A 22 -3.42 -11.55 -1.03
N THR A 23 -3.51 -10.96 0.16
CA THR A 23 -3.80 -9.53 0.27
C THR A 23 -2.63 -8.66 -0.21
N LEU A 24 -1.38 -9.01 0.08
CA LEU A 24 -0.21 -8.30 -0.46
C LEU A 24 -0.06 -8.49 -1.98
N THR A 25 -0.48 -9.63 -2.52
CA THR A 25 -0.53 -9.86 -3.97
C THR A 25 -1.53 -8.90 -4.62
N ALA A 26 -2.77 -8.86 -4.12
CA ALA A 26 -3.81 -7.97 -4.64
C ALA A 26 -3.40 -6.49 -4.53
N LEU A 27 -2.88 -6.07 -3.37
CA LEU A 27 -2.36 -4.71 -3.20
C LEU A 27 -1.21 -4.39 -4.17
N GLY A 28 -0.30 -5.33 -4.39
CA GLY A 28 0.79 -5.16 -5.34
C GLY A 28 0.29 -5.02 -6.77
N GLU A 29 -0.68 -5.84 -7.17
CA GLU A 29 -1.33 -5.75 -8.49
C GLU A 29 -2.00 -4.39 -8.70
N ASP A 30 -2.77 -3.91 -7.73
CA ASP A 30 -3.45 -2.61 -7.79
C ASP A 30 -2.43 -1.46 -7.91
N VAL A 31 -1.45 -1.39 -7.00
CA VAL A 31 -0.45 -0.30 -6.97
C VAL A 31 0.36 -0.25 -8.26
N LEU A 32 0.80 -1.40 -8.77
CA LEU A 32 1.62 -1.47 -9.98
C LEU A 32 0.78 -1.17 -11.24
N SER A 33 -0.48 -1.59 -11.27
CA SER A 33 -1.41 -1.24 -12.36
C SER A 33 -1.71 0.26 -12.38
N ASP A 34 -1.93 0.87 -11.21
CA ASP A 34 -2.14 2.32 -11.06
C ASP A 34 -0.93 3.14 -11.51
N LEU A 35 0.27 2.57 -11.36
CA LEU A 35 1.52 3.12 -11.88
C LEU A 35 1.70 2.95 -13.40
N GLY A 36 0.75 2.31 -14.07
CA GLY A 36 0.75 2.07 -15.52
C GLY A 36 1.59 0.88 -15.96
N HIS A 37 1.99 0.00 -15.03
CA HIS A 37 2.60 -1.27 -15.38
C HIS A 37 1.53 -2.26 -15.84
N ARG A 38 1.95 -3.25 -16.63
CA ARG A 38 1.08 -4.38 -16.97
C ARG A 38 1.40 -5.50 -16.00
N VAL A 39 0.40 -5.99 -15.28
CA VAL A 39 0.60 -7.03 -14.26
C VAL A 39 -0.05 -8.34 -14.71
N LYS A 40 0.64 -9.45 -14.45
CA LYS A 40 0.07 -10.80 -14.47
C LYS A 40 0.33 -11.45 -13.12
N VAL A 41 -0.61 -12.25 -12.64
CA VAL A 41 -0.50 -12.97 -11.37
C VAL A 41 -0.59 -14.47 -11.63
N THR A 42 0.27 -15.24 -10.96
CA THR A 42 0.18 -16.72 -10.90
C THR A 42 0.17 -17.16 -9.44
N ARG A 43 -0.72 -18.09 -9.07
CA ARG A 43 -0.68 -18.79 -7.77
C ARG A 43 0.07 -20.11 -7.92
N THR A 44 1.05 -20.38 -7.05
CA THR A 44 1.84 -21.63 -7.13
C THR A 44 1.14 -22.85 -6.56
N ASP A 45 0.06 -22.66 -5.79
CA ASP A 45 -0.80 -23.73 -5.25
C ASP A 45 -2.04 -23.99 -6.13
N ALA A 46 -1.96 -23.66 -7.42
CA ALA A 46 -2.99 -23.92 -8.41
C ALA A 46 -2.43 -24.83 -9.52
N ASP A 47 -3.31 -25.33 -10.39
CA ASP A 47 -2.91 -26.06 -11.59
C ASP A 47 -2.45 -25.04 -12.65
N TYR A 48 -1.14 -24.88 -12.79
CA TYR A 48 -0.49 -24.04 -13.81
C TYR A 48 0.12 -24.90 -14.92
N ASP A 49 0.18 -24.38 -16.14
CA ASP A 49 0.95 -24.99 -17.23
C ASP A 49 2.38 -24.44 -17.24
N ALA A 50 3.38 -25.32 -17.14
CA ALA A 50 4.77 -24.90 -17.01
C ALA A 50 5.27 -24.09 -18.23
N GLN A 51 4.79 -24.39 -19.44
CA GLN A 51 5.19 -23.66 -20.64
C GLN A 51 4.56 -22.27 -20.68
N GLU A 52 3.28 -22.13 -20.31
CA GLU A 52 2.63 -20.82 -20.18
C GLU A 52 3.34 -19.93 -19.15
N GLU A 53 3.81 -20.51 -18.05
CA GLU A 53 4.59 -19.79 -17.06
C GLU A 53 5.96 -19.36 -17.60
N VAL A 54 6.65 -20.20 -18.39
CA VAL A 54 7.88 -19.80 -19.11
C VAL A 54 7.61 -18.56 -19.99
N GLU A 55 6.49 -18.54 -20.72
CA GLU A 55 6.11 -17.36 -21.53
C GLU A 55 5.85 -16.12 -20.68
N LYS A 56 5.32 -16.27 -19.45
CA LYS A 56 5.18 -15.14 -18.51
C LYS A 56 6.54 -14.60 -18.06
N TYR A 57 7.55 -15.45 -17.83
CA TYR A 57 8.93 -15.01 -17.54
C TYR A 57 9.56 -14.27 -18.71
N LEU A 58 9.36 -14.76 -19.93
CA LEU A 58 9.86 -14.09 -21.15
C LEU A 58 9.17 -12.74 -21.35
N TRP A 59 7.88 -12.66 -21.07
CA TRP A 59 7.07 -11.43 -21.15
C TRP A 59 7.43 -10.38 -20.09
N ALA A 60 7.72 -10.80 -18.85
CA ALA A 60 7.93 -9.91 -17.71
C ALA A 60 9.30 -9.22 -17.75
N ASP A 61 9.36 -7.95 -17.39
CA ASP A 61 10.61 -7.24 -17.09
C ASP A 61 11.02 -7.44 -15.63
N VAL A 62 10.03 -7.57 -14.74
CA VAL A 62 10.21 -7.79 -13.30
C VAL A 62 9.36 -8.97 -12.84
N VAL A 63 9.93 -9.86 -12.03
CA VAL A 63 9.21 -10.94 -11.35
C VAL A 63 9.21 -10.69 -9.84
N ILE A 64 8.03 -10.63 -9.22
CA ILE A 64 7.86 -10.46 -7.77
C ILE A 64 7.42 -11.78 -7.16
N TYR A 65 8.18 -12.30 -6.21
CA TYR A 65 7.83 -13.50 -5.45
C TYR A 65 7.18 -13.10 -4.14
N GLN A 66 5.85 -13.13 -4.08
CA GLN A 66 5.10 -12.93 -2.84
C GLN A 66 4.93 -14.27 -2.13
N MET A 67 5.60 -14.49 -1.00
CA MET A 67 5.53 -15.79 -0.32
C MET A 67 5.74 -15.76 1.20
N PRO A 68 5.15 -16.71 1.94
CA PRO A 68 5.46 -16.90 3.35
C PRO A 68 6.78 -17.65 3.56
N GLY A 69 7.44 -17.36 4.67
CA GLY A 69 8.57 -18.13 5.19
C GLY A 69 8.10 -19.44 5.80
N TRP A 70 8.33 -20.55 5.10
CA TRP A 70 8.03 -21.89 5.57
C TRP A 70 9.32 -22.69 5.73
N TRP A 71 9.59 -23.16 6.95
CA TRP A 71 10.79 -23.92 7.28
C TRP A 71 12.07 -23.29 6.68
N MET A 72 12.24 -22.01 6.96
CA MET A 72 13.41 -21.20 6.56
C MET A 72 13.50 -20.81 5.08
N GLY A 73 12.45 -21.03 4.28
CA GLY A 73 12.48 -20.66 2.88
C GLY A 73 11.10 -20.55 2.24
N ALA A 74 11.07 -20.78 0.92
CA ALA A 74 9.86 -20.80 0.14
C ALA A 74 8.99 -22.04 0.47
N PRO A 75 7.65 -21.95 0.39
CA PRO A 75 6.80 -23.13 0.47
C PRO A 75 7.14 -24.14 -0.63
N TRP A 76 6.85 -25.42 -0.38
CA TRP A 76 7.17 -26.49 -1.33
C TRP A 76 6.49 -26.30 -2.70
N THR A 77 5.31 -25.66 -2.74
CA THR A 77 4.61 -25.34 -3.99
C THR A 77 5.35 -24.31 -4.82
N MET A 78 5.94 -23.29 -4.19
CA MET A 78 6.82 -22.33 -4.86
C MET A 78 8.09 -23.02 -5.37
N LYS A 79 8.66 -23.94 -4.57
CA LYS A 79 9.83 -24.71 -5.03
C LYS A 79 9.50 -25.61 -6.21
N LYS A 80 8.34 -26.31 -6.17
CA LYS A 80 7.84 -27.10 -7.29
C LYS A 80 7.61 -26.24 -8.53
N TYR A 81 7.00 -25.06 -8.38
CA TYR A 81 6.81 -24.10 -9.47
C TYR A 81 8.14 -23.73 -10.13
N ILE A 82 9.16 -23.38 -9.35
CA ILE A 82 10.49 -23.06 -9.89
C ILE A 82 11.12 -24.29 -10.55
N ASP A 83 11.01 -25.47 -9.93
CA ASP A 83 11.57 -26.71 -10.51
C ASP A 83 10.93 -27.05 -11.84
N ASP A 84 9.61 -26.93 -11.96
CA ASP A 84 8.88 -27.18 -13.20
C ASP A 84 9.22 -26.11 -14.25
N VAL A 85 9.04 -24.83 -13.92
CA VAL A 85 9.12 -23.71 -14.88
C VAL A 85 10.55 -23.44 -15.30
N PHE A 86 11.52 -23.39 -14.37
CA PHE A 86 12.90 -23.10 -14.74
C PHE A 86 13.49 -24.25 -15.54
N THR A 87 13.18 -25.50 -15.18
CA THR A 87 13.64 -26.66 -15.97
C THR A 87 13.01 -26.69 -17.35
N THR A 88 11.71 -26.42 -17.46
CA THR A 88 10.98 -26.32 -18.74
C THR A 88 11.53 -25.19 -19.61
N GLY A 89 11.95 -24.09 -18.98
CA GLY A 89 12.59 -22.94 -19.64
C GLY A 89 14.01 -23.20 -20.17
N HIS A 90 14.53 -24.43 -20.17
CA HIS A 90 15.79 -24.73 -20.83
C HIS A 90 15.71 -24.42 -22.33
N GLY A 91 16.64 -23.59 -22.81
CA GLY A 91 16.67 -23.07 -24.18
C GLY A 91 16.04 -21.69 -24.36
N SER A 92 15.28 -21.18 -23.39
CA SER A 92 14.67 -19.84 -23.44
C SER A 92 15.01 -18.96 -22.22
N LEU A 93 14.95 -19.50 -21.01
CA LEU A 93 15.33 -18.82 -19.76
C LEU A 93 16.82 -18.98 -19.44
N TYR A 94 17.40 -20.13 -19.78
CA TYR A 94 18.83 -20.39 -19.67
C TYR A 94 19.28 -21.39 -20.74
N ALA A 95 20.55 -21.34 -21.15
CA ALA A 95 21.12 -22.25 -22.13
C ALA A 95 21.88 -23.41 -21.50
N ASN A 96 22.56 -23.17 -20.38
CA ASN A 96 23.36 -24.14 -19.63
C ASN A 96 23.87 -23.48 -18.34
N ASP A 97 24.83 -24.13 -17.66
CA ASP A 97 25.44 -23.58 -16.45
C ASP A 97 26.50 -22.49 -16.70
N GLY A 98 26.79 -22.15 -17.95
CA GLY A 98 27.75 -21.14 -18.37
C GLY A 98 29.16 -21.69 -18.60
N ARG A 99 29.56 -22.80 -17.99
CA ARG A 99 30.93 -23.31 -18.09
C ARG A 99 31.23 -23.79 -19.50
N SER A 100 32.46 -23.54 -19.95
CA SER A 100 32.96 -24.02 -21.23
C SER A 100 34.22 -24.86 -21.05
N ARG A 101 34.34 -25.94 -21.84
CA ARG A 101 35.57 -26.72 -21.94
C ARG A 101 36.70 -25.95 -22.65
N SER A 102 36.34 -25.02 -23.53
CA SER A 102 37.28 -24.24 -24.34
C SER A 102 37.53 -22.83 -23.80
N ASP A 103 36.74 -22.37 -22.82
CA ASP A 103 36.88 -21.04 -22.21
C ASP A 103 36.71 -21.12 -20.69
N ALA A 104 37.85 -21.18 -20.00
CA ALA A 104 37.90 -21.27 -18.55
C ALA A 104 37.45 -19.98 -17.82
N ALA A 105 37.29 -18.86 -18.54
CA ALA A 105 36.80 -17.61 -17.95
C ALA A 105 35.29 -17.69 -17.65
N LYS A 106 34.53 -18.51 -18.38
CA LYS A 106 33.11 -18.72 -18.10
C LYS A 106 32.91 -19.63 -16.89
N LYS A 107 32.14 -19.14 -15.91
CA LYS A 107 31.96 -19.79 -14.60
C LYS A 107 30.55 -20.34 -14.45
N TYR A 108 30.38 -21.22 -13.47
CA TYR A 108 29.07 -21.75 -13.11
C TYR A 108 28.11 -20.59 -12.76
N GLY A 109 26.92 -20.60 -13.35
CA GLY A 109 25.89 -19.57 -13.20
C GLY A 109 25.90 -18.47 -14.27
N SER A 110 26.79 -18.52 -15.27
CA SER A 110 26.85 -17.48 -16.32
C SER A 110 26.11 -17.84 -17.62
N GLY A 111 25.30 -18.91 -17.62
CA GLY A 111 24.64 -19.46 -18.82
C GLY A 111 23.16 -19.10 -18.97
N GLY A 112 22.66 -18.16 -18.17
CA GLY A 112 21.31 -17.59 -18.32
C GLY A 112 21.07 -16.95 -19.69
N LEU A 113 19.80 -16.73 -20.05
CA LEU A 113 19.42 -16.09 -21.32
C LEU A 113 18.53 -14.85 -21.15
N ILE A 114 18.11 -14.55 -19.92
CA ILE A 114 17.21 -13.44 -19.63
C ILE A 114 17.90 -12.33 -18.83
N GLN A 115 19.15 -12.02 -19.21
CA GLN A 115 19.87 -10.88 -18.66
C GLN A 115 19.09 -9.57 -18.85
N GLY A 116 19.21 -8.66 -17.89
CA GLY A 116 18.51 -7.38 -17.88
C GLY A 116 17.15 -7.42 -17.17
N LYS A 117 16.51 -8.59 -17.06
CA LYS A 117 15.31 -8.76 -16.23
C LYS A 117 15.64 -8.69 -14.74
N LYS A 118 14.66 -8.25 -13.95
CA LYS A 118 14.78 -8.09 -12.50
C LYS A 118 13.86 -9.04 -11.74
N TYR A 119 14.21 -9.34 -10.50
CA TYR A 119 13.28 -10.00 -9.59
C TYR A 119 13.32 -9.40 -8.18
N MET A 120 12.23 -9.55 -7.43
CA MET A 120 12.09 -9.05 -6.06
C MET A 120 11.50 -10.13 -5.17
N LEU A 121 11.99 -10.24 -3.94
CA LEU A 121 11.37 -11.08 -2.92
C LEU A 121 10.46 -10.21 -2.04
N SER A 122 9.21 -10.62 -1.88
CA SER A 122 8.24 -10.03 -0.95
C SER A 122 7.79 -11.10 0.03
N LEU A 123 8.26 -11.01 1.27
CA LEU A 123 8.26 -12.11 2.22
C LEU A 123 7.34 -11.82 3.41
N THR A 124 6.72 -12.86 3.95
CA THR A 124 5.97 -12.78 5.22
C THR A 124 6.49 -13.83 6.20
N TRP A 125 6.93 -13.40 7.38
CA TRP A 125 7.59 -14.25 8.37
C TRP A 125 6.99 -14.05 9.75
N ASN A 126 6.96 -15.12 10.54
CA ASN A 126 6.62 -15.02 11.96
C ASN A 126 7.83 -14.55 12.79
N ALA A 127 9.05 -14.90 12.38
CA ALA A 127 10.26 -14.50 13.11
C ALA A 127 10.40 -12.96 13.14
N PRO A 128 10.85 -12.37 14.25
CA PRO A 128 11.19 -10.95 14.32
C PRO A 128 12.39 -10.65 13.43
N LEU A 129 12.51 -9.40 12.97
CA LEU A 129 13.62 -8.98 12.10
C LEU A 129 15.00 -9.20 12.76
N GLN A 130 15.09 -9.01 14.08
CA GLN A 130 16.31 -9.21 14.86
C GLN A 130 16.89 -10.62 14.71
N ALA A 131 16.06 -11.64 14.47
CA ALA A 131 16.55 -13.02 14.28
C ALA A 131 17.46 -13.17 13.05
N PHE A 132 17.32 -12.28 12.06
CA PHE A 132 18.09 -12.25 10.82
C PHE A 132 19.38 -11.45 10.95
N ASP A 133 19.34 -10.35 11.71
CA ASP A 133 20.41 -9.33 11.73
C ASP A 133 21.37 -9.48 12.93
N ASP A 134 20.91 -10.03 14.06
CA ASP A 134 21.72 -10.22 15.26
C ASP A 134 22.67 -11.43 15.11
N PRO A 135 24.01 -11.24 15.16
CA PRO A 135 24.99 -12.31 15.03
C PRO A 135 24.86 -13.42 16.09
N GLU A 136 24.30 -13.09 17.26
CA GLU A 136 24.14 -14.05 18.37
C GLU A 136 22.82 -14.85 18.27
N GLN A 137 21.94 -14.53 17.32
CA GLN A 137 20.67 -15.20 17.11
C GLN A 137 20.73 -16.30 16.03
N PHE A 138 19.57 -16.91 15.76
CA PHE A 138 19.43 -18.15 14.98
C PHE A 138 20.06 -18.10 13.57
N PHE A 139 19.96 -16.96 12.87
CA PHE A 139 20.54 -16.82 11.53
C PHE A 139 21.94 -16.22 11.53
N HIS A 140 22.56 -16.00 12.69
CA HIS A 140 23.94 -15.53 12.81
C HIS A 140 24.24 -14.23 12.04
N GLY A 141 23.27 -13.31 11.99
CA GLY A 141 23.45 -11.99 11.38
C GLY A 141 23.66 -11.98 9.86
N VAL A 142 23.31 -13.06 9.14
CA VAL A 142 23.48 -13.12 7.68
C VAL A 142 22.43 -12.29 6.91
N GLY A 143 21.43 -11.75 7.60
CA GLY A 143 20.32 -11.01 7.02
C GLY A 143 19.35 -11.89 6.24
N VAL A 144 18.22 -11.28 5.83
CA VAL A 144 17.15 -11.98 5.08
C VAL A 144 17.65 -12.57 3.77
N ASP A 145 18.40 -11.80 2.98
CA ASP A 145 18.93 -12.26 1.69
C ASP A 145 19.98 -13.37 1.85
N GLY A 146 20.68 -13.42 3.00
CA GLY A 146 21.58 -14.52 3.34
C GLY A 146 20.82 -15.82 3.58
N VAL A 147 19.68 -15.75 4.27
CA VAL A 147 18.78 -16.91 4.45
C VAL A 147 18.18 -17.37 3.11
N TYR A 148 17.84 -16.42 2.23
CA TYR A 148 17.28 -16.71 0.89
C TYR A 148 18.35 -16.85 -0.21
N LEU A 149 19.63 -16.96 0.12
CA LEU A 149 20.72 -17.11 -0.84
C LEU A 149 20.44 -18.16 -1.95
N PRO A 150 19.99 -19.40 -1.66
CA PRO A 150 19.71 -20.37 -2.72
C PRO A 150 18.58 -19.93 -3.66
N PHE A 151 17.56 -19.24 -3.14
CA PHE A 151 16.46 -18.71 -3.95
C PHE A 151 16.93 -17.56 -4.86
N HIS A 152 17.78 -16.68 -4.33
CA HIS A 152 18.44 -15.64 -5.13
C HIS A 152 19.30 -16.26 -6.24
N LYS A 153 20.07 -17.31 -5.93
CA LYS A 153 20.95 -17.96 -6.90
C LYS A 153 20.20 -18.71 -7.98
N ALA A 154 19.05 -19.31 -7.68
CA ALA A 154 18.18 -19.91 -8.70
C ALA A 154 17.74 -18.88 -9.76
N ASN A 155 17.34 -17.68 -9.35
CA ASN A 155 16.98 -16.59 -10.26
C ASN A 155 18.19 -16.02 -11.02
N GLN A 156 19.30 -15.80 -10.32
CA GLN A 156 20.53 -15.27 -10.91
C GLN A 156 21.16 -16.25 -11.92
N PHE A 157 20.92 -17.56 -11.78
CA PHE A 157 21.34 -18.57 -12.74
C PHE A 157 20.69 -18.36 -14.12
N LEU A 158 19.46 -17.82 -14.16
CA LEU A 158 18.79 -17.42 -15.39
C LEU A 158 19.32 -16.08 -15.96
N GLY A 159 20.20 -15.39 -15.22
CA GLY A 159 20.79 -14.10 -15.60
C GLY A 159 20.07 -12.87 -15.03
N MET A 160 19.04 -13.06 -14.20
CA MET A 160 18.27 -11.97 -13.61
C MET A 160 19.03 -11.27 -12.47
N GLN A 161 18.66 -10.02 -12.18
CA GLN A 161 19.24 -9.23 -11.08
C GLN A 161 18.20 -8.92 -10.00
N SER A 162 18.59 -9.02 -8.73
CA SER A 162 17.68 -8.75 -7.61
C SER A 162 17.43 -7.25 -7.44
N LEU A 163 16.19 -6.90 -7.10
CA LEU A 163 15.79 -5.67 -6.43
C LEU A 163 15.90 -5.87 -4.91
N GLU A 164 15.72 -4.78 -4.15
CA GLU A 164 15.70 -4.83 -2.68
C GLU A 164 14.57 -5.77 -2.19
N THR A 165 14.85 -6.62 -1.21
CA THR A 165 13.87 -7.53 -0.62
C THR A 165 12.93 -6.78 0.33
N PHE A 166 11.63 -7.07 0.23
CA PHE A 166 10.62 -6.64 1.18
C PHE A 166 10.27 -7.79 2.13
N ILE A 167 10.10 -7.51 3.42
CA ILE A 167 9.70 -8.50 4.42
C ILE A 167 8.75 -7.90 5.46
N VAL A 168 7.73 -8.67 5.84
CA VAL A 168 6.85 -8.41 6.99
C VAL A 168 7.14 -9.44 8.08
N ASN A 169 7.59 -8.99 9.25
CA ASN A 169 7.91 -9.82 10.41
C ASN A 169 6.77 -9.80 11.47
N ASP A 170 6.79 -10.74 12.42
CA ASP A 170 5.87 -10.80 13.58
C ASP A 170 4.36 -10.80 13.24
N HIS A 171 3.97 -11.30 12.07
CA HIS A 171 2.59 -11.15 11.57
C HIS A 171 1.50 -11.79 12.44
N HIS A 172 1.79 -12.82 13.26
CA HIS A 172 0.80 -13.38 14.19
C HIS A 172 0.33 -12.40 15.28
N LYS A 173 1.15 -11.39 15.61
CA LYS A 173 0.79 -10.31 16.55
C LYS A 173 0.06 -9.16 15.85
N LEU A 174 0.09 -9.11 14.52
CA LEU A 174 -0.53 -8.08 13.67
C LEU A 174 -1.79 -8.67 13.02
N ARG A 175 -2.77 -9.05 13.84
CA ARG A 175 -4.01 -9.72 13.38
C ARG A 175 -4.91 -8.86 12.47
N ASN A 176 -4.56 -7.59 12.29
CA ASN A 176 -5.20 -6.69 11.33
C ASN A 176 -4.14 -6.16 10.37
N MET A 177 -4.42 -6.18 9.07
CA MET A 177 -3.68 -5.38 8.09
C MET A 177 -3.86 -3.90 8.45
N ASN A 178 -2.99 -3.39 9.30
CA ASN A 178 -3.03 -1.98 9.63
C ASN A 178 -2.61 -1.19 8.38
N ARG A 179 -3.25 -0.03 8.17
CA ARG A 179 -2.93 0.96 7.11
C ARG A 179 -1.42 1.21 6.93
N HIS A 180 -0.65 0.98 7.98
CA HIS A 180 0.81 1.03 7.98
C HIS A 180 1.49 0.01 7.02
N ILE A 181 1.10 -1.26 7.02
CA ILE A 181 1.70 -2.30 6.14
C ILE A 181 1.41 -1.96 4.68
N VAL A 182 0.18 -1.54 4.39
CA VAL A 182 -0.23 -1.08 3.06
C VAL A 182 0.67 0.06 2.60
N ASN A 183 0.82 1.11 3.41
CA ASN A 183 1.62 2.27 3.05
C ASN A 183 3.10 1.93 2.82
N ILE A 184 3.70 1.10 3.67
CA ILE A 184 5.11 0.71 3.51
C ILE A 184 5.29 -0.11 2.23
N TYR A 185 4.43 -1.11 1.99
CA TYR A 185 4.56 -1.96 0.81
C TYR A 185 4.38 -1.17 -0.49
N SER A 186 3.35 -0.31 -0.57
CA SER A 186 3.14 0.57 -1.73
C SER A 186 4.33 1.51 -1.95
N SER A 187 4.84 2.13 -0.88
CA SER A 187 6.01 3.02 -0.94
C SER A 187 7.27 2.28 -1.41
N PHE A 188 7.42 1.02 -0.99
CA PHE A 188 8.52 0.18 -1.38
C PHE A 188 8.47 -0.17 -2.88
N LEU A 189 7.30 -0.59 -3.38
CA LEU A 189 7.10 -0.87 -4.80
C LEU A 189 7.38 0.36 -5.66
N LEU A 190 6.92 1.54 -5.23
CA LEU A 190 7.23 2.82 -5.87
C LEU A 190 8.73 3.08 -5.97
N LYS A 191 9.48 2.89 -4.88
CA LYS A 191 10.94 3.09 -4.84
C LYS A 191 11.68 2.14 -5.77
N GLN A 192 11.30 0.86 -5.80
CA GLN A 192 12.05 -0.17 -6.53
C GLN A 192 11.73 -0.22 -8.02
N ILE A 193 10.45 -0.05 -8.38
CA ILE A 193 9.95 -0.32 -9.73
C ILE A 193 9.52 0.97 -10.44
N GLY A 194 9.27 2.05 -9.68
CA GLY A 194 8.90 3.35 -10.22
C GLY A 194 10.10 4.27 -10.46
N ILE A 195 10.80 4.17 -11.60
CA ILE A 195 11.72 5.24 -12.04
C ILE A 195 11.66 5.46 -13.58
N LEU A 196 11.53 6.75 -13.97
CA LEU A 196 11.47 7.40 -15.30
C LEU A 196 10.08 7.56 -15.95
N ASN A 197 9.61 8.82 -15.99
CA ASN A 197 8.37 9.37 -16.58
C ASN A 197 7.11 9.42 -15.71
N ILE A 198 7.23 9.90 -14.47
CA ILE A 198 6.11 10.56 -13.80
C ILE A 198 6.57 11.96 -13.40
N SER A 199 6.31 12.93 -14.28
CA SER A 199 6.04 14.30 -13.82
C SER A 199 5.09 14.17 -12.64
N PHE A 200 5.55 14.50 -11.43
CA PHE A 200 4.81 14.54 -10.17
C PHE A 200 3.27 14.55 -10.34
N LYS A 201 2.68 13.39 -10.63
CA LYS A 201 1.32 13.10 -10.21
C LYS A 201 1.54 12.53 -8.84
N LYS A 202 1.52 13.42 -7.85
CA LYS A 202 1.42 13.08 -6.43
C LYS A 202 0.53 11.84 -6.34
N PHE A 203 1.07 10.71 -5.91
CA PHE A 203 0.26 9.83 -5.07
C PHE A 203 -0.18 10.74 -3.93
N LYS A 204 -1.45 11.17 -3.98
CA LYS A 204 -2.14 11.61 -2.80
C LYS A 204 -1.97 10.41 -1.85
N GLU A 205 -1.09 10.54 -0.86
CA GLU A 205 -1.62 10.28 0.49
C GLU A 205 -3.02 10.87 0.46
N SER A 206 -4.07 10.10 0.71
CA SER A 206 -5.35 10.73 1.03
C SER A 206 -5.10 11.51 2.33
N LYS A 207 -4.54 12.71 2.16
CA LYS A 207 -4.37 13.72 3.18
C LYS A 207 -5.79 14.13 3.44
N MET A 208 -6.35 13.48 4.45
CA MET A 208 -7.66 13.80 4.98
C MET A 208 -7.69 15.32 5.16
N LEU A 209 -8.61 15.95 4.45
CA LEU A 209 -8.79 17.38 4.49
C LEU A 209 -9.39 17.73 5.85
N THR A 210 -8.82 18.76 6.47
CA THR A 210 -9.38 19.36 7.68
C THR A 210 -10.00 20.68 7.30
N ILE A 211 -11.30 20.79 7.49
CA ILE A 211 -12.05 22.00 7.16
C ILE A 211 -12.29 22.71 8.48
N VAL A 212 -11.87 23.97 8.53
CA VAL A 212 -12.23 24.89 9.61
C VAL A 212 -13.13 25.94 9.00
N ALA A 213 -14.42 25.88 9.32
CA ALA A 213 -15.40 26.87 8.88
C ALA A 213 -15.77 27.78 10.04
N GLU A 214 -15.38 29.03 9.97
CA GLU A 214 -15.77 30.08 10.90
C GLU A 214 -17.10 30.67 10.40
N ILE A 215 -18.19 30.43 11.12
CA ILE A 215 -19.53 30.91 10.79
C ILE A 215 -19.90 31.98 11.81
N ARG A 216 -20.02 33.22 11.34
CA ARG A 216 -20.44 34.35 12.16
C ARG A 216 -21.95 34.53 12.03
N ALA A 217 -22.64 34.48 13.16
CA ALA A 217 -24.05 34.82 13.26
C ALA A 217 -24.24 36.34 13.29
N TYR A 218 -25.45 36.80 12.96
CA TYR A 218 -25.84 38.18 13.31
C TYR A 218 -25.84 38.36 14.85
N PRO A 219 -25.53 39.57 15.36
CA PRO A 219 -25.49 39.85 16.80
C PRO A 219 -26.81 39.52 17.53
N ASN A 220 -26.76 39.48 18.86
CA ASN A 220 -27.87 39.24 19.81
C ASN A 220 -28.10 37.77 20.22
N GLY A 221 -27.18 36.85 19.92
CA GLY A 221 -27.17 35.47 20.45
C GLY A 221 -28.25 34.52 19.91
N LEU A 222 -29.46 35.00 19.65
CA LEU A 222 -30.59 34.21 19.13
C LEU A 222 -30.28 33.58 17.77
N HIS A 223 -29.54 34.28 16.91
CA HIS A 223 -29.14 33.77 15.60
C HIS A 223 -28.15 32.59 15.73
N LYS A 224 -27.20 32.69 16.66
CA LYS A 224 -26.24 31.63 16.95
C LYS A 224 -26.95 30.36 17.42
N ASP A 225 -27.90 30.49 18.35
CA ASP A 225 -28.66 29.34 18.86
C ASP A 225 -29.44 28.63 17.74
N LYS A 226 -30.06 29.39 16.83
CA LYS A 226 -30.76 28.81 15.68
C LYS A 226 -29.83 28.04 14.75
N ILE A 227 -28.63 28.56 14.48
CA ILE A 227 -27.61 27.85 13.68
C ILE A 227 -27.17 26.55 14.38
N ILE A 228 -26.92 26.58 15.69
CA ILE A 228 -26.55 25.38 16.47
C ILE A 228 -27.65 24.32 16.41
N GLN A 229 -28.92 24.71 16.55
CA GLN A 229 -30.04 23.78 16.48
C GLN A 229 -30.20 23.18 15.07
N ALA A 230 -30.01 23.97 14.02
CA ALA A 230 -30.02 23.47 12.65
C ALA A 230 -28.89 22.45 12.41
N PHE A 231 -27.67 22.74 12.88
CA PHE A 231 -26.55 21.79 12.81
C PHE A 231 -26.83 20.48 13.56
N LYS A 232 -27.37 20.54 14.77
CA LYS A 232 -27.73 19.34 15.55
C LYS A 232 -28.63 18.36 14.78
N LYS A 233 -29.53 18.87 13.91
CA LYS A 233 -30.42 18.04 13.09
C LYS A 233 -29.65 17.32 11.97
N ILE A 234 -28.71 18.01 11.33
CA ILE A 234 -28.00 17.48 10.15
C ILE A 234 -26.76 16.66 10.52
N THR A 235 -26.10 16.93 11.64
CA THR A 235 -24.85 16.26 12.02
C THR A 235 -24.92 14.72 11.96
N PRO A 236 -25.97 14.04 12.47
CA PRO A 236 -26.05 12.57 12.39
C PRO A 236 -26.16 12.04 10.96
N ILE A 237 -26.71 12.83 10.04
CA ILE A 237 -26.89 12.49 8.63
C ILE A 237 -25.56 12.66 7.90
N VAL A 238 -24.88 13.80 8.13
CA VAL A 238 -23.58 14.12 7.52
C VAL A 238 -22.51 13.10 7.90
N LEU A 239 -22.50 12.65 9.15
CA LEU A 239 -21.57 11.62 9.63
C LEU A 239 -21.75 10.25 8.95
N GLN A 240 -22.85 10.02 8.24
CA GLN A 240 -23.08 8.80 7.46
C GLN A 240 -22.68 8.95 5.99
N GLU A 241 -22.27 10.15 5.55
CA GLU A 241 -21.85 10.39 4.17
C GLU A 241 -20.52 9.70 3.85
N GLN A 242 -20.43 9.22 2.60
CA GLN A 242 -19.19 8.67 2.07
C GLN A 242 -18.06 9.71 2.13
N GLY A 243 -16.92 9.31 2.67
CA GLY A 243 -15.76 10.16 2.86
C GLY A 243 -15.85 11.15 4.02
N CYS A 244 -16.92 11.15 4.83
CA CYS A 244 -16.98 11.94 6.07
C CYS A 244 -16.31 11.17 7.22
N HIS A 245 -15.32 11.77 7.86
CA HIS A 245 -14.59 11.17 8.99
C HIS A 245 -14.74 11.97 10.30
N GLY A 246 -15.45 13.09 10.26
CA GLY A 246 -15.68 13.94 11.41
C GLY A 246 -16.42 15.20 11.01
N TYR A 247 -17.41 15.57 11.80
CA TYR A 247 -18.23 16.75 11.56
C TYR A 247 -18.68 17.30 12.92
N GLN A 248 -17.98 18.33 13.40
CA GLN A 248 -18.13 18.82 14.77
C GLN A 248 -18.35 20.33 14.78
N LEU A 249 -19.35 20.75 15.57
CA LEU A 249 -19.59 22.15 15.89
C LEU A 249 -18.90 22.50 17.20
N LEU A 250 -18.11 23.58 17.18
CA LEU A 250 -17.34 24.09 18.30
C LEU A 250 -17.77 25.53 18.60
N VAL A 251 -17.79 25.85 19.90
CA VAL A 251 -18.01 27.19 20.44
C VAL A 251 -16.92 27.47 21.46
N ASP A 252 -16.72 28.74 21.80
CA ASP A 252 -15.74 29.12 22.81
C ASP A 252 -16.00 28.44 24.15
N ALA A 253 -14.93 27.88 24.73
CA ALA A 253 -14.97 27.36 26.09
C ALA A 253 -15.19 28.51 27.08
N GLY A 254 -15.98 28.27 28.12
CA GLY A 254 -16.24 29.23 29.22
C GLY A 254 -15.07 29.44 30.18
N VAL A 255 -13.84 29.24 29.72
CA VAL A 255 -12.61 29.38 30.51
C VAL A 255 -12.15 30.83 30.45
N ASP A 256 -11.66 31.39 31.56
CA ASP A 256 -11.18 32.77 31.60
C ASP A 256 -9.66 32.83 31.70
N VAL A 257 -8.99 32.87 30.55
CA VAL A 257 -7.52 32.93 30.44
C VAL A 257 -7.13 34.00 29.44
N SER A 258 -6.05 34.72 29.74
CA SER A 258 -5.63 35.93 28.99
C SER A 258 -5.23 35.68 27.54
N TYR A 259 -4.94 34.43 27.17
CA TYR A 259 -4.55 34.03 25.81
C TYR A 259 -5.72 33.49 24.97
N GLN A 260 -6.94 33.40 25.54
CA GLN A 260 -8.12 32.96 24.80
C GLN A 260 -8.84 34.16 24.18
N SER A 261 -8.94 34.15 22.84
CA SER A 261 -9.90 34.99 22.13
C SER A 261 -11.29 34.38 22.22
N LYS A 262 -12.31 35.21 22.43
CA LYS A 262 -13.71 34.80 22.44
C LYS A 262 -14.52 35.70 21.51
N ASP A 263 -15.54 35.12 20.90
CA ASP A 263 -16.49 35.80 20.07
C ASP A 263 -17.88 35.18 20.26
N SER A 264 -18.77 35.96 20.90
CA SER A 264 -20.10 35.48 21.27
C SER A 264 -20.93 35.09 20.05
N ASP A 265 -20.64 35.66 18.87
CA ASP A 265 -21.42 35.46 17.65
C ASP A 265 -20.74 34.47 16.68
N LEU A 266 -19.58 33.91 17.04
CA LEU A 266 -18.85 32.96 16.21
C LEU A 266 -19.16 31.50 16.59
N ILE A 267 -19.27 30.66 15.56
CA ILE A 267 -19.26 29.20 15.63
C ILE A 267 -18.12 28.70 14.75
N VAL A 268 -17.42 27.66 15.18
CA VAL A 268 -16.38 27.01 14.37
C VAL A 268 -16.81 25.58 14.04
N MET A 269 -16.91 25.26 12.77
CA MET A 269 -17.05 23.88 12.31
C MET A 269 -15.67 23.29 12.08
N LEU A 270 -15.45 22.09 12.62
CA LEU A 270 -14.30 21.26 12.34
C LEU A 270 -14.76 20.01 11.62
N GLU A 271 -14.35 19.87 10.37
CA GLU A 271 -14.76 18.74 9.52
C GLU A 271 -13.54 17.98 9.02
N LYS A 272 -13.73 16.69 8.77
CA LYS A 272 -12.71 15.78 8.26
C LYS A 272 -13.27 15.05 7.05
N TRP A 273 -12.67 15.30 5.89
CA TRP A 273 -13.12 14.73 4.63
C TRP A 273 -12.01 13.96 3.95
N GLU A 274 -12.35 12.83 3.36
CA GLU A 274 -11.41 11.96 2.65
C GLU A 274 -10.81 12.66 1.43
N SER A 275 -11.61 13.48 0.73
CA SER A 275 -11.15 14.25 -0.42
C SER A 275 -12.01 15.48 -0.70
N ILE A 276 -11.56 16.32 -1.64
CA ILE A 276 -12.32 17.50 -2.08
C ILE A 276 -13.58 17.12 -2.84
N GLU A 277 -13.57 15.98 -3.54
CA GLU A 277 -14.73 15.43 -4.25
C GLU A 277 -15.84 15.05 -3.26
N HIS A 278 -15.49 14.42 -2.13
CA HIS A 278 -16.44 14.10 -1.06
C HIS A 278 -17.00 15.36 -0.40
N LEU A 279 -16.17 16.36 -0.10
CA LEU A 279 -16.64 17.64 0.42
C LEU A 279 -17.57 18.36 -0.58
N ASN A 280 -17.25 18.35 -1.87
CA ASN A 280 -18.11 18.94 -2.89
C ASN A 280 -19.44 18.19 -3.02
N ALA A 281 -19.43 16.85 -2.93
CA ALA A 281 -20.64 16.04 -2.93
C ALA A 281 -21.53 16.37 -1.74
N HIS A 282 -20.94 16.48 -0.54
CA HIS A 282 -21.63 16.90 0.69
C HIS A 282 -22.38 18.23 0.51
N LEU A 283 -21.72 19.25 -0.04
CA LEU A 283 -22.32 20.56 -0.28
C LEU A 283 -23.53 20.54 -1.24
N GLN A 284 -23.65 19.50 -2.07
CA GLN A 284 -24.76 19.33 -3.02
C GLN A 284 -25.88 18.43 -2.49
N THR A 285 -25.75 17.87 -1.28
CA THR A 285 -26.78 17.01 -0.71
C THR A 285 -28.06 17.78 -0.39
N VAL A 286 -29.19 17.07 -0.44
CA VAL A 286 -30.52 17.64 -0.17
C VAL A 286 -30.60 18.25 1.24
N HIS A 287 -30.01 17.58 2.24
CA HIS A 287 -30.07 18.07 3.62
C HIS A 287 -29.16 19.28 3.85
N MET A 288 -28.03 19.41 3.14
CA MET A 288 -27.21 20.62 3.20
C MET A 288 -27.84 21.82 2.51
N GLN A 289 -28.51 21.61 1.37
CA GLN A 289 -29.29 22.67 0.71
C GLN A 289 -30.45 23.15 1.59
N ALA A 290 -31.17 22.22 2.24
CA ALA A 290 -32.22 22.54 3.20
C ALA A 290 -31.67 23.32 4.41
N TYR A 291 -30.53 22.89 4.96
CA TYR A 291 -29.83 23.57 6.04
C TYR A 291 -29.44 25.00 5.65
N GLN A 292 -28.81 25.19 4.48
CA GLN A 292 -28.39 26.51 3.99
C GLN A 292 -29.58 27.48 3.89
N LEU A 293 -30.75 26.99 3.46
CA LEU A 293 -31.97 27.78 3.41
C LEU A 293 -32.49 28.12 4.81
N GLU A 294 -32.47 27.17 5.76
CA GLU A 294 -32.91 27.38 7.15
C GLU A 294 -32.06 28.43 7.89
N VAL A 295 -30.74 28.44 7.67
CA VAL A 295 -29.82 29.33 8.40
C VAL A 295 -29.48 30.64 7.70
N LYS A 296 -29.90 30.82 6.44
CA LYS A 296 -29.51 31.96 5.59
C LYS A 296 -29.71 33.32 6.27
N GLU A 297 -30.85 33.51 6.94
CA GLU A 297 -31.22 34.77 7.61
C GLU A 297 -30.56 34.92 9.00
N HIS A 298 -29.67 34.01 9.38
CA HIS A 298 -29.00 34.00 10.68
C HIS A 298 -27.48 34.12 10.57
N VAL A 299 -26.93 33.85 9.39
CA VAL A 299 -25.49 33.90 9.10
C VAL A 299 -25.14 35.26 8.50
N ALA A 300 -24.20 35.96 9.12
CA ALA A 300 -23.68 37.24 8.67
C ALA A 300 -22.44 37.08 7.76
N ASP A 301 -21.55 36.13 8.09
CA ASP A 301 -20.32 35.88 7.33
C ASP A 301 -19.87 34.42 7.50
N VAL A 302 -19.18 33.87 6.51
CA VAL A 302 -18.60 32.52 6.55
C VAL A 302 -17.19 32.55 5.96
N LYS A 303 -16.21 32.09 6.74
CA LYS A 303 -14.83 31.91 6.29
C LYS A 303 -14.43 30.45 6.37
N ILE A 304 -13.98 29.90 5.27
CA ILE A 304 -13.61 28.48 5.17
C ILE A 304 -12.11 28.37 4.93
N ARG A 305 -11.46 27.52 5.73
CA ARG A 305 -10.09 27.09 5.53
C ARG A 305 -10.07 25.59 5.28
N ILE A 306 -9.56 25.20 4.12
CA ILE A 306 -9.31 23.80 3.78
C ILE A 306 -7.83 23.55 4.01
N LEU A 307 -7.52 22.66 4.95
CA LEU A 307 -6.18 22.45 5.46
C LEU A 307 -5.76 20.99 5.25
N GLU A 308 -4.48 20.82 4.95
CA GLU A 308 -3.82 19.52 4.92
C GLU A 308 -2.90 19.40 6.15
N GLN A 309 -2.62 18.17 6.56
CA GLN A 309 -1.59 17.93 7.58
C GLN A 309 -0.21 18.31 7.02
N GLY A 310 0.53 19.11 7.80
CA GLY A 310 1.80 19.69 7.40
C GLY A 310 3.02 18.76 7.53
N PHE A 311 2.89 17.64 8.25
CA PHE A 311 3.93 16.62 8.47
C PHE A 311 3.29 15.32 8.95
#